data_AF-A0A0K8R465-F1
#
_entry.id   AF-A0A0K8R465-F1
#
_cell.length_a   1.000
_cell.length_b   1.000
_cell.length_c   1.000
_cell.angle_alpha   90.00
_cell.angle_beta   90.00
_cell.angle_gamma   90.00
#
_symmetry.space_group_name_H-M   'P 1'
#
loop_
_entity.id
_entity.type
_entity.pdbx_description
1 polymer ?
#
loop_
_entity_poly.entity_id
_entity_poly.type
_entity_poly.pdbx_seq_one_letter_code
_entity_poly.pdbx_strand_id
1 'polypeptide(L)'
;DYSRRRGVRSLVNSEGTEEFTLILNDLFDAMNRRFPDEGIVKRSPDLAILKRGVEWLDNWEKELESGAIIKDMFLTKTTSEGLRVTLRSTRELSELLLEKYNFRFVLTSKMNQDPIERFFGKIRMAGQSERPPIDAHIPPAVPDVEYVQYSEAPKIWNCRVVEERNLYLTHQ
;
A
#
# COMPACT_ATOMS: atom_id res chain seq x y z
N ASP A 1 26.25 -1.47 -11.60
CA ASP A 1 26.18 0.00 -11.63
C ASP A 1 27.01 0.66 -12.71
N TYR A 2 26.29 1.44 -13.52
CA TYR A 2 26.80 2.26 -14.62
C TYR A 2 27.88 3.26 -14.17
N SER A 3 27.73 3.85 -12.98
CA SER A 3 28.63 4.86 -12.41
C SER A 3 29.94 4.28 -11.87
N ARG A 4 29.89 3.07 -11.30
CA ARG A 4 31.04 2.37 -10.70
C ARG A 4 32.06 1.96 -11.76
N ARG A 5 31.59 1.56 -12.94
CA ARG A 5 32.43 1.19 -14.10
C ARG A 5 33.18 2.37 -14.72
N ARG A 6 32.77 3.61 -14.44
CA ARG A 6 33.40 4.83 -14.99
C ARG A 6 34.17 5.67 -13.96
N GLY A 7 34.25 5.24 -12.69
CA GLY A 7 35.05 5.93 -11.68
C GLY A 7 34.67 7.40 -11.47
N VAL A 8 33.36 7.70 -11.52
CA VAL A 8 32.87 9.08 -11.39
C VAL A 8 33.10 9.57 -9.95
N ARG A 9 34.11 10.42 -9.76
CA ARG A 9 34.55 10.91 -8.44
C ARG A 9 33.45 11.62 -7.65
N SER A 10 32.44 12.17 -8.31
CA SER A 10 31.34 12.89 -7.64
C SER A 10 30.32 11.98 -6.94
N LEU A 11 30.42 10.65 -7.12
CA LEU A 11 29.50 9.66 -6.54
C LEU A 11 30.19 8.71 -5.55
N VAL A 12 31.37 9.08 -5.05
CA VAL A 12 32.06 8.34 -3.99
C VAL A 12 31.20 8.36 -2.72
N ASN A 13 31.05 7.21 -2.04
CA ASN A 13 30.22 7.02 -0.85
C ASN A 13 28.69 7.16 -1.10
N SER A 14 28.23 6.92 -2.32
CA SER A 14 26.79 6.92 -2.66
C SER A 14 26.10 5.57 -2.44
N GLU A 15 26.87 4.54 -2.05
CA GLU A 15 26.39 3.16 -1.91
C GLU A 15 25.25 3.04 -0.90
N GLY A 16 25.37 3.69 0.27
CA GLY A 16 24.33 3.67 1.28
C GLY A 16 23.02 4.30 0.79
N THR A 17 23.10 5.36 -0.02
CA THR A 17 21.92 6.00 -0.63
C THR A 17 21.32 5.11 -1.72
N GLU A 18 22.15 4.47 -2.54
CA GLU A 18 21.72 3.51 -3.57
C GLU A 18 20.95 2.34 -2.94
N GLU A 19 21.54 1.70 -1.93
CA GLU A 19 20.92 0.57 -1.22
C GLU A 19 19.61 0.97 -0.55
N PHE A 20 19.59 2.10 0.16
CA PHE A 20 18.38 2.65 0.78
C PHE A 20 17.27 2.87 -0.24
N THR A 21 17.60 3.50 -1.38
CA THR A 21 16.63 3.83 -2.43
C THR A 21 16.06 2.57 -3.07
N LEU A 22 16.89 1.56 -3.33
CA LEU A 22 16.45 0.29 -3.90
C LEU A 22 15.50 -0.46 -2.95
N ILE A 23 15.83 -0.53 -1.66
CA ILE A 23 14.97 -1.18 -0.65
C ILE A 23 13.62 -0.47 -0.57
N LEU A 24 13.60 0.86 -0.52
CA LEU A 24 12.35 1.61 -0.49
C LEU A 24 11.54 1.44 -1.77
N ASN A 25 12.17 1.42 -2.93
CA ASN A 25 11.48 1.20 -4.21
C ASN A 25 10.80 -0.18 -4.23
N ASP A 26 11.53 -1.23 -3.87
CA ASP A 26 10.99 -2.59 -3.84
C ASP A 26 9.81 -2.71 -2.85
N LEU A 27 9.93 -2.09 -1.67
CA LEU A 27 8.86 -2.07 -0.68
C LEU A 27 7.64 -1.30 -1.17
N PHE A 28 7.84 -0.15 -1.83
CA PHE A 28 6.76 0.65 -2.38
C PHE A 28 5.98 -0.12 -3.45
N ASP A 29 6.68 -0.80 -4.36
CA ASP A 29 6.05 -1.61 -5.40
C ASP A 29 5.26 -2.78 -4.80
N ALA A 30 5.84 -3.51 -3.84
CA ALA A 30 5.16 -4.61 -3.14
C ALA A 30 3.90 -4.13 -2.39
N MET A 31 3.93 -2.94 -1.80
CA MET A 31 2.79 -2.34 -1.10
C MET A 31 1.78 -1.64 -2.02
N ASN A 32 2.04 -1.55 -3.32
CA ASN A 32 1.20 -0.79 -4.26
C ASN A 32 0.86 -1.56 -5.54
N ARG A 33 0.64 -2.88 -5.45
CA ARG A 33 0.17 -3.71 -6.59
C ARG A 33 -1.28 -3.36 -6.93
N ARG A 34 -1.54 -2.92 -8.17
CA ARG A 34 -2.80 -2.34 -8.66
C ARG A 34 -3.56 -3.25 -9.61
N PHE A 35 -2.85 -4.03 -10.41
CA PHE A 35 -3.44 -4.91 -11.42
C PHE A 35 -3.38 -6.39 -11.03
N PRO A 36 -4.34 -7.23 -11.46
CA PRO A 36 -4.31 -8.67 -11.20
C PRO A 36 -3.01 -9.35 -11.61
N ASP A 37 -2.45 -8.95 -12.75
CA ASP A 37 -1.24 -9.56 -13.32
C ASP A 37 0.03 -9.29 -12.49
N GLU A 38 0.00 -8.24 -11.66
CA GLU A 38 1.07 -7.90 -10.70
C GLU A 38 0.64 -8.14 -9.24
N GLY A 39 -0.58 -8.63 -9.01
CA GLY A 39 -1.10 -8.84 -7.67
C GLY A 39 -0.27 -9.86 -6.89
N ILE A 40 -0.24 -9.72 -5.57
CA ILE A 40 0.45 -10.69 -4.72
C ILE A 40 -0.27 -12.03 -4.83
N VAL A 41 0.41 -13.03 -5.38
CA VAL A 41 -0.05 -14.42 -5.48
C VAL A 41 0.64 -15.31 -4.44
N LYS A 42 0.16 -16.55 -4.29
CA LYS A 42 0.85 -17.56 -3.48
C LYS A 42 2.30 -17.69 -3.95
N ARG A 43 3.25 -17.54 -3.02
CA ARG A 43 4.71 -17.56 -3.28
C ARG A 43 5.21 -16.39 -4.16
N SER A 44 4.49 -15.28 -4.21
CA SER A 44 5.01 -14.06 -4.86
C SER A 44 6.32 -13.61 -4.20
N PRO A 45 7.30 -13.10 -4.98
CA PRO A 45 8.48 -12.44 -4.44
C PRO A 45 8.14 -11.25 -3.53
N ASP A 46 6.95 -10.64 -3.68
CA ASP A 46 6.51 -9.50 -2.86
C ASP A 46 6.48 -9.84 -1.36
N LEU A 47 6.04 -11.05 -0.99
CA LEU A 47 6.01 -11.48 0.41
C LEU A 47 7.42 -11.55 1.01
N ALA A 48 8.40 -11.97 0.20
CA ALA A 48 9.80 -12.01 0.59
C ALA A 48 10.39 -10.60 0.70
N ILE A 49 10.00 -9.67 -0.19
CA ILE A 49 10.37 -8.26 -0.14
C ILE A 49 9.87 -7.62 1.17
N LEU A 50 8.58 -7.81 1.51
CA LEU A 50 8.00 -7.28 2.75
C LEU A 50 8.72 -7.82 4.00
N LYS A 51 9.03 -9.13 4.01
CA LYS A 51 9.80 -9.74 5.09
C LYS A 51 11.21 -9.12 5.19
N ARG A 52 11.91 -8.99 4.07
CA ARG A 52 13.26 -8.38 4.01
C ARG A 52 13.24 -6.93 4.50
N GLY A 53 12.20 -6.16 4.16
CA GLY A 53 12.05 -4.77 4.63
C GLY A 53 11.97 -4.67 6.15
N VAL A 54 11.26 -5.60 6.80
CA VAL A 54 11.22 -5.67 8.26
C VAL A 54 12.59 -6.01 8.84
N GLU A 55 13.26 -7.03 8.29
CA GLU A 55 14.61 -7.43 8.74
C GLU A 55 15.64 -6.32 8.54
N TRP A 56 15.55 -5.59 7.43
CA TRP A 56 16.39 -4.43 7.15
C TRP A 56 16.17 -3.32 8.18
N LEU A 57 14.92 -3.00 8.53
CA LEU A 57 14.62 -2.01 9.56
C LEU A 57 15.10 -2.44 10.95
N ASP A 58 14.95 -3.73 11.28
CA ASP A 58 15.46 -4.32 12.53
C ASP A 58 16.99 -4.25 12.61
N ASN A 59 17.69 -4.48 11.51
CA ASN A 59 19.15 -4.35 11.49
C ASN A 59 19.61 -2.89 11.56
N TRP A 60 18.93 -1.98 10.86
CA TRP A 60 19.24 -0.55 10.94
C TRP A 60 19.05 0.01 12.35
N GLU A 61 18.01 -0.44 13.08
CA GLU A 61 17.79 -0.07 14.48
C GLU A 61 18.86 -0.66 15.41
N LYS A 62 19.35 -1.88 15.17
CA LYS A 62 20.48 -2.45 15.95
C LYS A 62 21.76 -1.63 15.81
N GLU A 63 22.02 -1.05 14.64
CA GLU A 63 23.17 -0.14 14.46
C GLU A 63 23.03 1.13 15.32
N LEU A 64 21.81 1.58 15.59
CA LEU A 64 21.56 2.67 16.53
C LEU A 64 21.79 2.22 17.97
N GLU A 65 21.29 1.04 18.34
CA GLU A 65 21.45 0.47 19.69
C GLU A 65 22.92 0.15 20.02
N SER A 66 23.71 -0.27 19.03
CA SER A 66 25.14 -0.54 19.17
C SER A 66 26.00 0.72 19.24
N GLY A 67 25.43 1.89 18.93
CA GLY A 67 26.14 3.17 18.84
C GLY A 67 26.96 3.34 17.55
N ALA A 68 26.78 2.48 16.55
CA ALA A 68 27.43 2.61 15.25
C ALA A 68 26.88 3.80 14.45
N ILE A 69 25.62 4.18 14.67
CA ILE A 69 25.02 5.40 14.13
C ILE A 69 24.43 6.27 15.24
N ILE A 70 24.27 7.57 14.96
CA ILE A 70 23.61 8.51 15.87
C ILE A 70 22.09 8.52 15.63
N LYS A 71 21.33 9.01 16.62
CA LYS A 71 19.86 9.09 16.56
C LYS A 71 19.32 9.80 15.32
N ASP A 72 19.98 10.87 14.87
CA ASP A 72 19.55 11.66 13.70
C ASP A 72 19.78 10.94 12.36
N MET A 73 20.51 9.82 12.37
CA MET A 73 20.71 8.94 11.22
C MET A 73 19.70 7.80 11.16
N PHE A 74 18.72 7.77 12.06
CA PHE A 74 17.65 6.78 12.07
C PHE A 74 16.27 7.47 12.00
N LEU A 75 15.25 6.69 11.67
CA LEU A 75 13.87 7.16 11.65
C LEU A 75 13.41 7.60 13.04
N THR A 76 12.42 8.48 13.10
CA THR A 76 11.72 8.73 14.37
C THR A 76 11.07 7.44 14.88
N LYS A 77 10.90 7.35 16.20
CA LYS A 77 10.24 6.20 16.83
C LYS A 77 8.86 5.90 16.20
N THR A 78 8.06 6.95 16.00
CA THR A 78 6.72 6.81 15.41
C THR A 78 6.76 6.27 13.98
N THR A 79 7.70 6.74 13.15
CA THR A 79 7.84 6.31 11.76
C THR A 79 8.36 4.87 11.67
N SER A 80 9.39 4.52 12.47
CA SER A 80 9.93 3.15 12.48
C SER A 80 8.93 2.12 12.99
N GLU A 81 8.21 2.40 14.08
CA GLU A 81 7.15 1.54 14.61
C GLU A 81 5.99 1.42 13.59
N GLY A 82 5.54 2.54 13.04
CA GLY A 82 4.47 2.57 12.03
C GLY A 82 4.81 1.77 10.77
N LEU A 83 6.04 1.91 10.28
CA LEU A 83 6.51 1.15 9.11
C LEU A 83 6.56 -0.36 9.41
N ARG A 84 7.02 -0.74 10.59
CA ARG A 84 7.07 -2.14 11.04
C ARG A 84 5.69 -2.79 11.07
N VAL A 85 4.73 -2.09 11.68
CA VAL A 85 3.34 -2.55 11.75
C VAL A 85 2.77 -2.68 10.34
N THR A 86 2.96 -1.66 9.49
CA THR A 86 2.45 -1.65 8.12
C THR A 86 2.97 -2.82 7.30
N LEU A 87 4.29 -3.06 7.31
CA LEU A 87 4.91 -4.16 6.57
C LEU A 87 4.44 -5.53 7.06
N ARG A 88 4.42 -5.74 8.39
CA ARG A 88 3.97 -7.00 9.00
C ARG A 88 2.50 -7.28 8.69
N SER A 89 1.63 -6.30 8.92
CA SER A 89 0.19 -6.44 8.69
C SER A 89 -0.13 -6.65 7.21
N THR A 90 0.55 -5.96 6.29
CA THR A 90 0.35 -6.15 4.84
C THR A 90 0.71 -7.58 4.42
N ARG A 91 1.84 -8.11 4.91
CA ARG A 91 2.26 -9.48 4.64
C ARG A 91 1.26 -10.49 5.19
N GLU A 92 0.96 -10.41 6.49
CA GLU A 92 0.10 -11.37 7.18
C GLU A 92 -1.33 -11.37 6.64
N LEU A 93 -1.88 -10.19 6.31
CA LEU A 93 -3.18 -10.09 5.66
C LEU A 93 -3.17 -10.71 4.26
N SER A 94 -2.11 -10.49 3.48
CA SER A 94 -1.98 -11.08 2.15
C SER A 94 -1.90 -12.60 2.23
N GLU A 95 -1.08 -13.14 3.14
CA GLU A 95 -0.98 -14.59 3.40
C GLU A 95 -2.33 -15.17 3.84
N LEU A 96 -3.03 -14.51 4.77
CA LEU A 96 -4.36 -14.93 5.22
C LEU A 96 -5.36 -15.01 4.06
N LEU A 97 -5.44 -14.00 3.21
CA LEU A 97 -6.35 -13.96 2.06
C LEU A 97 -6.03 -15.07 1.06
N LEU A 98 -4.75 -15.27 0.75
CA LEU A 98 -4.31 -16.27 -0.21
C LEU A 98 -4.46 -17.70 0.31
N GLU A 99 -4.07 -17.97 1.55
CA GLU A 99 -4.01 -19.31 2.12
C GLU A 99 -5.35 -19.76 2.71
N LYS A 100 -5.96 -18.95 3.56
CA LYS A 100 -7.18 -19.31 4.28
C LYS A 100 -8.43 -19.08 3.44
N TYR A 101 -8.49 -17.95 2.73
CA TYR A 101 -9.67 -17.57 1.93
C TYR A 101 -9.54 -17.93 0.44
N ASN A 102 -8.40 -18.50 0.04
CA ASN A 102 -8.13 -18.99 -1.32
C ASN A 102 -8.35 -17.94 -2.42
N PHE A 103 -8.01 -16.69 -2.11
CA PHE A 103 -7.97 -15.60 -3.08
C PHE A 103 -6.93 -15.91 -4.16
N ARG A 104 -7.21 -15.54 -5.43
CA ARG A 104 -6.26 -15.78 -6.53
C ARG A 104 -5.03 -14.88 -6.43
N PHE A 105 -5.26 -13.62 -6.10
CA PHE A 105 -4.25 -12.58 -5.91
C PHE A 105 -4.71 -11.56 -4.86
N VAL A 106 -3.81 -10.71 -4.37
CA VAL A 106 -4.11 -9.59 -3.46
C VAL A 106 -3.59 -8.29 -4.05
N LEU A 107 -4.42 -7.26 -4.09
CA LEU A 107 -4.06 -5.93 -4.57
C LEU A 107 -3.73 -5.03 -3.37
N THR A 108 -2.44 -4.89 -3.06
CA THR A 108 -1.98 -4.10 -1.91
C THR A 108 -2.28 -2.60 -2.09
N SER A 109 -2.47 -2.13 -3.32
CA SER A 109 -2.95 -0.76 -3.58
C SER A 109 -4.36 -0.48 -3.03
N LYS A 110 -5.08 -1.48 -2.49
CA LYS A 110 -6.39 -1.33 -1.84
C LYS A 110 -6.30 -1.25 -0.32
N MET A 111 -5.10 -1.34 0.24
CA MET A 111 -4.84 -1.28 1.68
C MET A 111 -4.40 0.12 2.15
N ASN A 112 -4.47 1.13 1.28
CA ASN A 112 -4.05 2.51 1.56
C ASN A 112 -5.25 3.48 1.61
N GLN A 113 -4.97 4.74 1.98
CA GLN A 113 -5.97 5.81 2.11
C GLN A 113 -6.18 6.60 0.81
N ASP A 114 -5.48 6.28 -0.28
CA ASP A 114 -5.62 7.00 -1.57
C ASP A 114 -7.08 7.08 -2.05
N PRO A 115 -7.92 6.03 -1.95
CA PRO A 115 -9.31 6.13 -2.37
C PRO A 115 -10.10 7.22 -1.63
N ILE A 116 -9.89 7.36 -0.32
CA ILE A 116 -10.58 8.37 0.49
C ILE A 116 -9.99 9.76 0.25
N GLU A 117 -8.67 9.88 0.04
CA GLU A 117 -8.05 11.16 -0.32
C GLU A 117 -8.53 11.68 -1.69
N ARG A 118 -8.64 10.79 -2.68
CA ARG A 118 -9.22 11.14 -3.99
C ARG A 118 -10.69 11.54 -3.86
N PHE A 119 -11.45 10.88 -2.99
CA PHE A 119 -12.83 11.26 -2.70
C PHE A 119 -12.91 12.68 -2.14
N PHE A 120 -12.09 13.02 -1.14
CA PHE A 120 -11.99 14.40 -0.64
C PHE A 120 -11.48 15.38 -1.71
N GLY A 121 -10.62 14.94 -2.62
CA GLY A 121 -10.24 15.69 -3.82
C GLY A 121 -11.45 16.05 -4.69
N LYS A 122 -12.31 15.06 -5.00
CA LYS A 122 -13.54 15.28 -5.76
C LYS A 122 -14.49 16.26 -5.06
N ILE A 123 -14.69 16.12 -3.75
CA ILE A 123 -15.52 17.05 -2.97
C ILE A 123 -14.98 18.48 -3.06
N ARG A 124 -13.67 18.67 -2.88
CA ARG A 124 -13.04 19.99 -3.00
C ARG A 124 -13.21 20.60 -4.38
N MET A 125 -13.08 19.80 -5.44
CA MET A 125 -13.28 20.25 -6.82
C MET A 125 -14.74 20.61 -7.13
N ALA A 126 -15.70 19.85 -6.59
CA ALA A 126 -17.13 20.12 -6.78
C ALA A 126 -17.58 21.42 -6.09
N GLY A 127 -16.96 21.78 -4.96
CA GLY A 127 -17.30 22.97 -4.18
C GLY A 127 -16.80 24.31 -4.73
N GLN A 128 -16.15 24.37 -5.89
CA GLN A 128 -15.62 25.59 -6.55
C GLN A 128 -14.98 26.62 -5.59
N SER A 129 -14.22 26.18 -4.59
CA SER A 129 -13.55 27.12 -3.68
C SER A 129 -12.11 26.73 -3.45
N GLU A 130 -11.20 27.69 -3.63
CA GLU A 130 -9.77 27.61 -3.26
C GLU A 130 -9.54 27.55 -1.74
N ARG A 131 -10.61 27.44 -0.94
CA ARG A 131 -10.59 27.42 0.52
C ARG A 131 -10.97 26.04 1.04
N PRO A 132 -10.47 25.63 2.22
CA PRO A 132 -10.98 24.42 2.86
C PRO A 132 -12.50 24.56 3.01
N PRO A 133 -13.30 23.57 2.59
CA PRO A 133 -14.74 23.62 2.73
C PRO A 133 -15.04 23.73 4.23
N ILE A 134 -15.55 24.89 4.62
CA ILE A 134 -16.14 25.11 5.94
C ILE A 134 -17.27 24.08 6.07
N ASP A 135 -17.36 23.37 7.20
CA ASP A 135 -18.21 22.18 7.48
C ASP A 135 -19.63 22.18 6.84
N ALA A 136 -20.20 23.34 6.54
CA ALA A 136 -21.48 23.51 5.86
C ALA A 136 -21.53 23.10 4.36
N HIS A 137 -20.41 22.93 3.65
CA HIS A 137 -20.39 22.66 2.18
C HIS A 137 -20.11 21.20 1.80
N ILE A 138 -19.74 20.36 2.76
CA ILE A 138 -19.53 18.92 2.55
C ILE A 138 -20.87 18.17 2.32
N PRO A 139 -21.95 18.43 3.09
CA PRO A 139 -23.19 17.65 2.98
C PRO A 139 -23.88 17.67 1.59
N PRO A 140 -23.96 18.80 0.85
CA PRO A 140 -24.70 18.83 -0.42
C PRO A 140 -23.96 18.16 -1.59
N ALA A 141 -22.63 18.01 -1.55
CA ALA A 141 -21.86 17.42 -2.66
C ALA A 141 -21.70 15.89 -2.58
N VAL A 142 -21.95 15.28 -1.41
CA VAL A 142 -21.77 13.84 -1.18
C VAL A 142 -22.79 12.96 -1.93
N PRO A 143 -24.11 13.28 -1.94
CA PRO A 143 -25.12 12.45 -2.60
C PRO A 143 -24.90 12.32 -4.12
N ASP A 144 -24.51 13.42 -4.78
CA ASP A 144 -24.27 13.45 -6.22
C ASP A 144 -23.03 12.63 -6.61
N VAL A 145 -22.00 12.60 -5.76
CA VAL A 145 -20.78 11.81 -5.98
C VAL A 145 -21.01 10.33 -5.68
N GLU A 146 -21.82 9.98 -4.67
CA GLU A 146 -22.20 8.59 -4.38
C GLU A 146 -22.95 7.96 -5.54
N TYR A 147 -23.95 8.64 -6.11
CA TYR A 147 -24.79 8.09 -7.19
C TYR A 147 -23.97 7.67 -8.42
N VAL A 148 -22.97 8.46 -8.79
CA VAL A 148 -22.06 8.16 -9.91
C VAL A 148 -21.14 6.98 -9.60
N GLN A 149 -20.78 6.75 -8.33
CA GLN A 149 -19.83 5.70 -7.96
C GLN A 149 -20.47 4.32 -7.82
N TYR A 150 -21.74 4.24 -7.38
CA TYR A 150 -22.46 2.96 -7.24
C TYR A 150 -23.02 2.40 -8.56
N SER A 151 -23.15 3.23 -9.59
CA SER A 151 -23.66 2.81 -10.91
C SER A 151 -22.61 2.07 -11.76
N GLU A 152 -21.33 2.12 -11.37
CA GLU A 152 -20.26 1.39 -12.06
C GLU A 152 -19.94 0.07 -11.35
N ALA A 153 -20.28 -1.07 -11.96
CA ALA A 153 -19.84 -2.37 -11.48
C ALA A 153 -18.29 -2.45 -11.50
N PRO A 154 -17.64 -2.92 -10.43
CA PRO A 154 -16.19 -3.09 -10.44
C PRO A 154 -15.74 -4.01 -11.57
N LYS A 155 -14.69 -3.60 -12.28
CA LYS A 155 -14.21 -4.27 -13.50
C LYS A 155 -13.37 -5.52 -13.21
N ILE A 156 -12.96 -5.73 -11.96
CA ILE A 156 -11.98 -6.76 -11.54
C ILE A 156 -12.40 -7.33 -10.19
N TRP A 157 -12.51 -8.65 -10.09
CA TRP A 157 -13.02 -9.33 -8.91
C TRP A 157 -12.26 -10.61 -8.58
N ASN A 158 -12.12 -10.85 -7.27
CA ASN A 158 -11.49 -12.04 -6.73
C ASN A 158 -12.46 -12.94 -5.93
N CYS A 159 -13.72 -12.52 -5.83
CA CYS A 159 -14.82 -13.29 -5.26
C CYS A 159 -15.81 -13.65 -6.36
N ARG A 160 -16.35 -14.88 -6.33
CA ARG A 160 -17.57 -15.19 -7.08
C ARG A 160 -18.74 -14.66 -6.26
N VAL A 161 -19.65 -13.90 -6.87
CA VAL A 161 -20.97 -13.69 -6.29
C VAL A 161 -21.59 -15.08 -6.18
N VAL A 162 -21.81 -15.54 -4.96
CA VAL A 162 -22.66 -16.71 -4.75
C VAL A 162 -24.05 -16.21 -5.09
N GLU A 163 -24.53 -16.50 -6.29
CA GLU A 163 -25.96 -16.36 -6.57
C GLU A 163 -26.67 -17.28 -5.58
N GLU A 164 -27.29 -16.70 -4.55
CA GLU A 164 -28.30 -17.40 -3.78
C GLU A 164 -29.41 -17.77 -4.77
N ARG A 165 -29.35 -18.99 -5.31
CA ARG A 165 -30.47 -19.59 -6.02
C ARG A 165 -31.64 -19.59 -5.04
N ASN A 166 -32.65 -18.79 -5.36
CA ASN A 166 -33.99 -18.78 -4.80
C ASN A 166 -34.38 -20.14 -4.20
N LEU A 167 -34.36 -20.25 -2.87
CA LEU A 167 -34.83 -21.42 -2.13
C LEU A 167 -36.28 -21.28 -1.64
N TYR A 168 -37.03 -20.28 -2.14
CA TYR A 168 -38.42 -20.04 -1.76
C TYR A 168 -39.42 -20.30 -2.90
N LEU A 169 -39.34 -21.44 -3.60
CA LEU A 169 -40.41 -21.92 -4.48
C LEU A 169 -40.45 -23.46 -4.55
N THR A 170 -40.51 -24.14 -3.41
CA THR A 170 -41.11 -25.50 -3.32
C THR A 170 -41.63 -25.76 -1.91
N HIS A 171 -42.81 -25.26 -1.61
CA HIS A 171 -43.77 -26.00 -0.78
C HIS A 171 -45.06 -26.09 -1.61
N GLN A 172 -45.21 -27.25 -2.24
CA GLN A 172 -46.51 -27.82 -2.60
C GLN A 172 -47.30 -28.12 -1.32
#